data_AF-A0A835Y2K2-F1
#
_entry.id   AF-A0A835Y2K2-F1
#
_cell.length_a   1.000
_cell.length_b   1.000
_cell.length_c   1.000
_cell.angle_alpha   90.00
_cell.angle_beta   90.00
_cell.angle_gamma   90.00
#
_symmetry.space_group_name_H-M   'P 1'
#
loop_
_entity.id
_entity.type
_entity.pdbx_description
1 polymer ?
#
loop_
_entity_poly.entity_id
_entity_poly.type
_entity_poly.pdbx_seq_one_letter_code
_entity_poly.pdbx_strand_id
1 'polypeptide(L)' 'MFKEGGCETEFNAFMDCGTKGETGEGSFQDCIPLFESMRLCMQRNPAAFGEVLKDVDELARTNTEYPPPPAQPAAQ' A
#
# COMPACT_ATOMS: atom_id res chain seq x y z
N MET A 1 5.83 -2.19 -14.16
CA MET A 1 5.47 -1.34 -12.99
C MET A 1 6.35 -1.56 -11.76
N PHE A 2 6.18 -2.59 -10.92
CA PHE A 2 6.94 -2.70 -9.64
C PHE A 2 8.46 -2.84 -9.81
N LYS A 3 8.88 -3.60 -10.81
CA LYS A 3 10.29 -3.76 -11.21
C LYS A 3 10.91 -2.49 -11.81
N GLU A 4 10.11 -1.72 -12.53
CA GLU A 4 10.56 -0.50 -13.22
C GLU A 4 10.59 0.71 -12.29
N GLY A 5 9.70 0.75 -11.30
CA GLY A 5 9.66 1.78 -10.26
C GLY A 5 10.54 1.50 -9.05
N GLY A 6 11.33 0.41 -9.07
CA GLY A 6 12.30 0.10 -8.02
C GLY A 6 11.70 -0.35 -6.68
N CYS A 7 10.40 -0.70 -6.64
CA CYS A 7 9.68 -1.12 -5.43
C CYS A 7 9.40 -2.63 -5.40
N GLU A 8 10.05 -3.40 -6.27
CA GLU A 8 9.87 -4.85 -6.38
C GLU A 8 10.20 -5.58 -5.08
N THR A 9 11.21 -5.11 -4.34
CA THR A 9 11.62 -5.73 -3.08
C THR A 9 10.52 -5.61 -2.02
N GLU A 10 9.99 -4.40 -1.80
CA GLU A 10 8.90 -4.15 -0.85
C GLU A 10 7.60 -4.85 -1.27
N PHE A 11 7.29 -4.86 -2.57
CA PHE A 11 6.14 -5.58 -3.11
C PHE A 11 6.24 -7.09 -2.85
N ASN A 12 7.39 -7.70 -3.15
CA ASN A 12 7.60 -9.13 -2.94
C ASN A 12 7.56 -9.48 -1.44
N ALA A 13 8.08 -8.63 -0.57
CA ALA A 13 8.00 -8.83 0.87
C ALA A 13 6.55 -8.79 1.37
N PHE A 14 5.75 -7.83 0.90
CA PHE A 14 4.33 -7.75 1.22
C PHE A 14 3.55 -8.97 0.71
N MET A 15 3.78 -9.40 -0.53
CA MET A 15 3.14 -10.57 -1.13
C MET A 15 3.50 -11.87 -0.40
N ASP A 16 4.78 -12.06 -0.06
CA ASP A 16 5.25 -13.22 0.72
C ASP A 16 4.57 -13.28 2.10
N CYS A 17 4.45 -12.13 2.77
CA CYS A 17 3.72 -12.04 4.03
C CYS A 17 2.23 -12.38 3.86
N GLY A 18 1.58 -11.85 2.82
CA GLY A 18 0.19 -12.16 2.51
C GLY A 18 -0.03 -13.65 2.28
N THR A 19 0.84 -14.29 1.50
CA THR A 19 0.81 -15.74 1.27
C THR A 19 0.98 -16.53 2.58
N LYS A 20 1.91 -16.12 3.45
CA LYS A 20 2.08 -16.73 4.78
C LYS A 20 0.87 -16.52 5.68
N GLY A 21 0.20 -15.38 5.58
CA GLY A 21 -1.06 -15.10 6.24
C GLY A 21 -2.19 -16.01 5.78
N GLU A 22 -2.26 -16.29 4.48
CA GLU A 22 -3.23 -17.22 3.89
C GLU A 22 -2.96 -18.69 4.25
N THR A 23 -1.70 -19.11 4.31
CA THR A 23 -1.33 -20.47 4.72
C THR A 23 -1.44 -20.70 6.23
N GLY A 24 -1.67 -19.64 7.02
CA GLY A 24 -1.75 -19.69 8.48
C GLY A 24 -0.39 -19.73 9.18
N GLU A 25 0.70 -19.51 8.45
CA GLU A 25 2.07 -19.41 8.97
C GLU A 25 2.40 -18.04 9.56
N GLY A 26 1.53 -17.04 9.37
CA GLY A 26 1.65 -15.69 9.92
C GLY A 26 0.31 -14.99 10.09
N SER A 27 0.30 -13.78 10.66
CA SER A 27 -0.88 -12.93 10.69
C SER A 27 -0.80 -11.83 9.64
N PHE A 28 -1.93 -11.53 8.98
CA PHE A 28 -2.04 -10.38 8.07
C PHE A 28 -1.67 -9.05 8.73
N GLN A 29 -1.79 -8.95 10.06
CA GLN A 29 -1.34 -7.78 10.82
C GLN A 29 0.17 -7.54 10.69
N ASP A 30 0.98 -8.59 10.56
CA ASP A 30 2.42 -8.48 10.34
C ASP A 30 2.76 -7.95 8.93
N CYS A 31 1.79 -8.00 8.01
CA CYS A 31 1.94 -7.49 6.65
C CYS A 31 1.60 -6.00 6.51
N ILE A 32 0.92 -5.41 7.51
CA ILE A 32 0.59 -3.97 7.54
C ILE A 32 1.84 -3.09 7.40
N PRO A 33 2.94 -3.27 8.16
CA PRO A 33 4.15 -2.45 7.99
C PRO A 33 4.84 -2.64 6.63
N LEU A 34 4.69 -3.82 6.01
CA LEU A 34 5.22 -4.10 4.67
C LEU A 34 4.41 -3.38 3.59
N PHE A 35 3.08 -3.30 3.75
CA PHE A 35 2.21 -2.50 2.90
C PHE A 35 2.59 -1.01 2.95
N GLU A 36 2.81 -0.45 4.15
CA GLU A 36 3.24 0.95 4.28
C GLU A 36 4.58 1.21 3.60
N SER A 37 5.54 0.29 3.76
CA SER A 37 6.86 0.39 3.11
C SER A 37 6.74 0.39 1.58
N MET A 38 5.91 -0.51 1.03
CA MET A 38 5.60 -0.56 -0.40
C MET A 38 4.92 0.75 -0.86
N ARG A 39 3.93 1.23 -0.12
CA ARG A 39 3.22 2.48 -0.45
C ARG A 39 4.16 3.69 -0.47
N LEU A 40 5.06 3.80 0.51
CA LEU A 40 6.06 4.86 0.57
C LEU A 40 7.03 4.79 -0.61
N CYS A 41 7.44 3.58 -1.02
CA CYS A 41 8.28 3.42 -2.21
C CYS A 41 7.55 3.87 -3.48
N MET A 42 6.28 3.48 -3.65
CA MET A 42 5.48 3.89 -4.80
C MET A 42 5.30 5.41 -4.85
N GLN A 43 5.05 6.06 -3.70
CA GLN A 43 4.92 7.52 -3.60
C GLN A 43 6.20 8.26 -4.02
N ARG A 44 7.37 7.66 -3.79
CA ARG A 44 8.66 8.22 -4.22
C ARG A 44 8.91 8.06 -5.72
N ASN A 45 8.18 7.17 -6.38
CA ASN A 45 8.34 6.85 -7.80
C ASN A 45 7.04 7.11 -8.59
N PRO A 46 6.50 8.35 -8.58
CA PRO A 46 5.23 8.66 -9.22
C PRO A 46 5.25 8.47 -10.74
N ALA A 47 6.44 8.44 -11.36
CA ALA A 47 6.58 8.17 -12.80
C ALA A 47 6.17 6.73 -13.17
N ALA A 48 6.36 5.76 -12.27
CA ALA A 48 6.04 4.36 -12.51
C ALA A 48 4.71 3.93 -11.87
N PHE A 49 4.28 4.63 -10.82
CA PHE A 49 3.09 4.26 -10.03
C PHE A 49 2.03 5.35 -9.95
N GLY A 50 2.17 6.46 -10.67
CA GLY A 50 1.26 7.59 -10.59
C GLY A 50 -0.21 7.24 -10.90
N GLU A 51 -0.44 6.40 -11.92
CA GLU A 51 -1.79 5.87 -12.20
C GLU A 51 -2.30 4.97 -11.08
N VAL A 52 -1.49 4.01 -10.61
CA VAL A 52 -1.88 3.09 -9.54
C VAL A 52 -2.18 3.84 -8.23
N LEU A 53 -1.37 4.84 -7.87
CA LEU A 53 -1.60 5.66 -6.69
C LEU A 53 -2.87 6.50 -6.82
N LYS A 54 -3.21 6.95 -8.03
CA LYS A 54 -4.44 7.68 -8.30
C LYS A 54 -5.67 6.77 -8.21
N ASP A 55 -5.61 5.55 -8.76
CA ASP A 55 -6.66 4.55 -8.60
C ASP A 55 -6.86 4.17 -7.12
N VAL A 56 -5.77 4.00 -6.36
CA VAL A 56 -5.87 3.72 -4.91
C VAL A 56 -6.46 4.90 -4.15
N ASP A 57 -6.11 6.15 -4.48
CA ASP A 57 -6.72 7.35 -3.86
C ASP A 57 -8.21 7.47 -4.22
N GLU A 58 -8.58 7.25 -5.48
CA GLU A 58 -9.97 7.27 -5.93
C GLU A 58 -10.79 6.15 -5.30
N LEU A 59 -10.22 4.95 -5.20
CA LEU A 59 -10.82 3.82 -4.50
C LEU A 59 -10.96 4.13 -3.01
N ALA A 60 -9.95 4.68 -2.34
CA ALA A 60 -10.05 5.10 -0.93
C ALA A 60 -11.11 6.19 -0.70
N ARG A 61 -11.38 7.04 -1.70
CA ARG A 61 -12.42 8.07 -1.63
C ARG A 61 -13.82 7.53 -1.88
N THR A 62 -13.94 6.39 -2.58
CA THR A 62 -15.23 5.79 -2.97
C THR A 62 -15.60 4.57 -2.12
N ASN A 63 -14.63 3.89 -1.51
CA ASN A 63 -14.83 2.77 -0.59
C ASN A 63 -14.87 3.28 0.85
N THR A 64 -16.03 3.21 1.49
CA THR A 64 -16.24 3.56 2.91
C THR A 64 -15.78 2.49 3.90
N GLU A 65 -15.14 1.41 3.41
CA GLU A 65 -14.74 0.24 4.19
C GLU A 65 -13.21 0.13 4.19
N TYR A 66 -12.58 0.44 5.33
CA TYR A 66 -11.13 0.46 5.66
C TYR A 66 -10.39 1.81 5.52
N PRO A 67 -9.67 2.25 6.57
CA PRO A 67 -10.06 3.37 7.41
C PRO A 67 -9.71 4.75 6.82
N PRO A 68 -10.44 5.81 7.22
CA PRO A 68 -10.12 7.17 6.80
C PRO A 68 -8.72 7.57 7.32
N PRO A 69 -7.93 8.33 6.55
CA PRO A 69 -6.76 9.01 7.10
C PRO A 69 -7.22 9.84 8.32
N PRO A 70 -6.42 9.96 9.39
CA PRO A 70 -6.78 10.81 10.52
C PRO A 70 -7.11 12.19 9.99
N ALA A 71 -8.34 12.66 10.27
CA ALA A 71 -8.86 13.91 9.77
C ALA A 71 -7.80 15.01 9.95
N GLN A 72 -7.24 15.48 8.84
CA GLN A 72 -6.38 16.67 8.88
C GLN A 72 -7.24 17.80 9.45
N PRO A 73 -6.79 18.51 10.50
CA PRO A 73 -7.59 19.57 11.09
C PRO A 73 -7.84 20.62 10.01
N ALA A 74 -9.11 20.86 9.71
CA ALA A 74 -9.53 21.95 8.83
C ALA A 74 -8.96 23.26 9.42
N ALA A 75 -8.03 23.88 8.69
CA ALA A 75 -7.54 25.21 9.01
C ALA A 75 -8.71 26.19 8.88
N GLN A 76 -8.94 26.94 9.96
CA GLN A 76 -9.98 27.97 10.11
C GLN A 76 -9.69 29.20 9.26
#